data_AF-A0A8H4Y3L9-F1
#
_entry.id   AF-A0A8H4Y3L9-F1
#
_cell.length_a   1.000
_cell.length_b   1.000
_cell.length_c   1.000
_cell.angle_alpha   90.00
_cell.angle_beta   90.00
_cell.angle_gamma   90.00
#
_symmetry.space_group_name_H-M   'P 1'
#
loop_
_entity.id
_entity.type
_entity.pdbx_description
1 polymer ?
#
loop_
_entity_poly.entity_id
_entity_poly.type
_entity_poly.pdbx_seq_one_letter_code
_entity_poly.pdbx_strand_id
1 'polypeptide(L)'
;MATLRPANHTGPPEASPSPPPPHDEQSPPPLMTGRKTFGCVGFDDTNLIRFNNIPVEHAESVSVALRDVWPPPVLLLRMGQGRSQITLCGNPWAYSCNGSNDARRLFLIVLKALFYCGWMIPHTVNVTRKARRSRGKYNALILEKQPTSTQEYDWICISFDRSSIRSRISDKLKMVYLPPGNPPVNPATPVDPPDDLLTAIRREFETHMDGDTVENGCFKAHFTSQPWSTVDIGLAILDTRDKLLALMRVLDECGFLLYVSHQLERKHAADLMVFRRCTSVRQPASAPSNAPSSATLSVKSATPLLLRD
;
A
#
# COMPACT_ATOMS: atom_id res chain seq x y z
N MET A 1 86.39 28.96 23.82
CA MET A 1 85.76 27.63 23.78
C MET A 1 85.34 27.33 22.37
N ALA A 2 85.67 26.12 21.92
CA ALA A 2 85.95 25.77 20.54
C ALA A 2 84.72 25.57 19.65
N THR A 3 84.93 26.01 18.41
CA THR A 3 84.25 25.71 17.15
C THR A 3 84.01 24.22 16.92
N LEU A 4 82.81 23.84 16.46
CA LEU A 4 82.60 22.67 15.60
C LEU A 4 81.55 22.99 14.52
N ARG A 5 81.99 22.79 13.28
CA ARG A 5 81.28 22.94 12.00
C ARG A 5 80.67 21.58 11.57
N PRO A 6 79.84 21.53 10.51
CA PRO A 6 78.71 20.61 10.35
C PRO A 6 79.02 19.35 9.53
N ALA A 7 78.10 18.38 9.58
CA ALA A 7 78.03 17.29 8.59
C ALA A 7 76.90 17.58 7.58
N ASN A 8 77.31 17.84 6.33
CA ASN A 8 76.43 17.91 5.16
C ASN A 8 76.02 16.49 4.75
N HIS A 9 74.71 16.23 4.69
CA HIS A 9 74.15 15.07 4.00
C HIS A 9 73.60 15.50 2.64
N THR A 10 74.29 15.09 1.58
CA THR A 10 73.87 15.26 0.18
C THR A 10 72.92 14.13 -0.18
N GLY A 11 71.62 14.40 -0.21
CA GLY A 11 70.60 13.49 -0.75
C GLY A 11 70.52 13.56 -2.28
N PRO A 12 70.11 12.47 -2.96
CA PRO A 12 70.01 12.41 -4.42
C PRO A 12 68.85 13.28 -4.95
N PRO A 13 68.91 13.72 -6.23
CA PRO A 13 67.91 14.60 -6.81
C PRO A 13 66.54 13.93 -6.88
N GLU A 14 65.57 14.56 -6.23
CA GLU A 14 64.16 14.21 -6.22
C GLU A 14 63.59 14.32 -7.64
N ALA A 15 63.19 13.17 -8.20
CA ALA A 15 62.60 13.09 -9.53
C ALA A 15 61.27 13.86 -9.56
N SER A 16 61.18 14.83 -10.47
CA SER A 16 60.00 15.68 -10.63
C SER A 16 58.74 14.84 -10.92
N PRO A 17 57.62 15.05 -10.20
CA PRO A 17 56.39 14.30 -10.43
C PRO A 17 55.80 14.67 -11.80
N SER A 18 55.44 13.64 -12.56
CA SER A 18 54.79 13.77 -13.87
C SER A 18 53.45 14.52 -13.73
N PRO A 19 53.08 15.38 -14.70
CA PRO A 19 51.79 16.07 -14.66
C PRO A 19 50.64 15.05 -14.72
N PRO A 20 49.55 15.28 -13.96
CA PRO A 20 48.39 14.39 -13.99
C PRO A 20 47.77 14.33 -15.39
N PRO A 21 47.20 13.18 -15.79
CA PRO A 21 46.57 13.03 -17.09
C PRO A 21 45.44 14.06 -17.26
N PRO A 22 45.22 14.57 -18.48
CA PRO A 22 44.13 15.50 -18.76
C PRO A 22 42.80 14.83 -18.36
N HIS A 23 42.05 15.51 -17.49
CA HIS A 23 40.71 15.08 -17.11
C HIS A 23 39.86 15.05 -18.37
N ASP A 24 39.48 13.84 -18.81
CA ASP A 24 38.42 13.66 -19.79
C ASP A 24 37.20 14.44 -19.31
N GLU A 25 36.72 15.31 -20.19
CA GLU A 25 35.60 16.21 -20.02
C GLU A 25 34.34 15.37 -19.75
N GLN A 26 34.12 15.03 -18.48
CA GLN A 26 32.94 14.33 -18.01
C GLN A 26 31.72 15.16 -18.39
N SER A 27 30.96 14.66 -19.36
CA SER A 27 29.66 15.20 -19.76
C SER A 27 28.87 15.61 -18.50
N PRO A 28 28.35 16.85 -18.42
CA PRO A 28 27.65 17.31 -17.24
C PRO A 28 26.52 16.31 -16.92
N PRO A 29 26.38 15.89 -15.64
CA PRO A 29 25.36 14.94 -15.26
C PRO A 29 24.00 15.49 -15.70
N PRO A 30 23.10 14.65 -16.25
CA PRO A 30 21.80 15.09 -16.72
C PRO A 30 21.09 15.83 -15.58
N LEU A 31 20.82 17.11 -15.80
CA LEU A 31 20.12 17.97 -14.86
C LEU A 31 18.74 17.36 -14.60
N MET A 32 18.59 16.66 -13.47
CA MET A 32 17.29 16.13 -13.02
C MET A 32 16.39 17.29 -12.56
N THR A 33 15.86 18.06 -13.50
CA THR A 33 15.12 19.31 -13.26
C THR A 33 13.63 19.07 -13.07
N GLY A 34 13.28 18.15 -12.16
CA GLY A 34 11.92 18.01 -11.65
C GLY A 34 11.90 18.25 -10.15
N ARG A 35 11.53 19.46 -9.71
CA ARG A 35 11.32 19.71 -8.27
C ARG A 35 10.14 18.86 -7.81
N LYS A 36 10.41 17.87 -6.95
CA LYS A 36 9.36 17.04 -6.33
C LYS A 36 8.39 17.93 -5.57
N THR A 37 7.10 17.70 -5.77
CA THR A 37 6.02 18.38 -5.05
C THR A 37 5.45 17.44 -4.00
N PHE A 38 5.37 17.91 -2.76
CA PHE A 38 4.88 17.14 -1.63
C PHE A 38 3.60 17.75 -1.07
N GLY A 39 2.69 16.90 -0.64
CA GLY A 39 1.43 17.26 -0.01
C GLY A 39 1.25 16.48 1.28
N CYS A 40 0.25 16.84 2.07
CA CYS A 40 -0.08 16.14 3.29
C CYS A 40 -1.60 16.05 3.45
N VAL A 41 -2.08 14.85 3.81
CA VAL A 41 -3.47 14.64 4.24
C VAL A 41 -3.48 14.19 5.69
N GLY A 42 -4.28 14.85 6.52
CA GLY A 42 -4.44 14.55 7.94
C GLY A 42 -5.86 14.12 8.28
N PHE A 43 -6.00 13.09 9.11
CA PHE A 43 -7.28 12.65 9.67
C PHE A 43 -7.40 13.20 11.09
N ASP A 44 -8.16 14.28 11.24
CA ASP A 44 -8.13 15.15 12.42
C ASP A 44 -9.43 15.12 13.21
N ASP A 45 -9.29 15.42 14.50
CA ASP A 45 -10.37 15.47 15.48
C ASP A 45 -11.19 14.18 15.51
N THR A 46 -12.49 14.22 15.18
CA THR A 46 -13.35 13.03 15.08
C THR A 46 -13.99 12.86 13.71
N ASN A 47 -13.95 13.89 12.87
CA ASN A 47 -14.69 13.95 11.60
C ASN A 47 -14.06 14.85 10.53
N LEU A 48 -12.79 15.23 10.68
CA LEU A 48 -12.13 16.15 9.75
C LEU A 48 -11.08 15.43 8.90
N ILE A 49 -10.99 15.85 7.64
CA ILE A 49 -9.87 15.52 6.75
C ILE A 49 -9.24 16.83 6.31
N ARG A 50 -7.97 17.05 6.63
CA ARG A 50 -7.23 18.27 6.27
C ARG A 50 -6.25 17.99 5.15
N PHE A 51 -6.19 18.90 4.18
CA PHE A 51 -5.27 18.84 3.07
C PHE A 51 -4.33 20.04 3.15
N ASN A 52 -3.03 19.78 3.11
CA ASN A 52 -1.99 20.79 3.10
C ASN A 52 -1.13 20.63 1.85
N ASN A 53 -1.01 21.70 1.05
CA ASN A 53 -0.27 21.70 -0.21
C ASN A 53 -0.78 20.65 -1.23
N ILE A 54 -2.09 20.39 -1.19
CA ILE A 54 -2.82 19.60 -2.18
C ILE A 54 -3.81 20.54 -2.87
N PRO A 55 -3.81 20.64 -4.22
CA PRO A 55 -4.73 21.47 -4.96
C PRO A 55 -6.19 21.20 -4.58
N VAL A 56 -6.98 22.27 -4.51
CA VAL A 56 -8.38 22.18 -4.03
C VAL A 56 -9.22 21.30 -4.94
N GLU A 57 -8.90 21.22 -6.23
CA GLU A 57 -9.57 20.40 -7.22
C GLU A 57 -9.41 18.89 -6.91
N HIS A 58 -8.26 18.50 -6.35
CA HIS A 58 -8.04 17.13 -5.88
C HIS A 58 -8.77 16.86 -4.55
N ALA A 59 -8.85 17.84 -3.66
CA ALA A 59 -9.66 17.73 -2.45
C ALA A 59 -11.17 17.65 -2.78
N GLU A 60 -11.62 18.35 -3.84
CA GLU A 60 -12.97 18.22 -4.40
C GLU A 60 -13.21 16.82 -4.97
N SER A 61 -12.24 16.26 -5.68
CA SER A 61 -12.30 14.87 -6.18
C SER A 61 -12.47 13.86 -5.04
N VAL A 62 -11.75 14.05 -3.93
CA VAL A 62 -11.94 13.25 -2.70
C VAL A 62 -13.34 13.47 -2.12
N SER A 63 -13.80 14.72 -2.01
CA SER A 63 -15.13 15.06 -1.49
C SER A 63 -16.26 14.41 -2.30
N VAL A 64 -16.15 14.39 -3.64
CA VAL A 64 -17.10 13.70 -4.53
C VAL A 64 -17.10 12.20 -4.24
N ALA A 65 -15.94 11.55 -4.23
CA ALA A 65 -15.83 10.11 -3.96
C ALA A 65 -16.36 9.72 -2.56
N LEU A 66 -16.26 10.63 -1.59
CA LEU A 66 -16.76 10.40 -0.23
C LEU A 66 -18.28 10.44 -0.11
N ARG A 67 -18.97 11.26 -0.92
CA ARG A 67 -20.45 11.35 -0.88
C ARG A 67 -21.13 10.04 -1.24
N ASP A 68 -20.44 9.21 -2.00
CA ASP A 68 -20.96 7.91 -2.40
C ASP A 68 -20.99 6.94 -1.20
N VAL A 69 -20.03 7.02 -0.28
CA VAL A 69 -19.86 6.00 0.78
C VAL A 69 -20.15 6.51 2.17
N TRP A 70 -20.21 7.83 2.37
CA TRP A 70 -20.51 8.42 3.66
C TRP A 70 -21.81 9.23 3.63
N PRO A 71 -22.73 9.02 4.58
CA PRO A 71 -23.97 9.77 4.63
C PRO A 71 -23.75 11.29 4.62
N PRO A 72 -24.51 12.05 3.82
CA PRO A 72 -24.44 13.51 3.82
C PRO A 72 -24.75 14.12 5.21
N PRO A 73 -24.26 15.33 5.52
CA PRO A 73 -23.45 16.19 4.66
C PRO A 73 -21.93 15.89 4.68
N VAL A 74 -21.31 16.01 3.49
CA VAL A 74 -19.86 16.13 3.32
C VAL A 74 -19.57 17.57 2.89
N LEU A 75 -18.99 18.37 3.78
CA LEU A 75 -18.76 19.81 3.57
C LEU A 75 -17.27 20.06 3.29
N LEU A 76 -16.97 20.62 2.12
CA LEU A 76 -15.62 21.10 1.80
C LEU A 76 -15.49 22.59 2.14
N LEU A 77 -14.52 22.92 3.00
CA LEU A 77 -14.14 24.28 3.36
C LEU A 77 -12.77 24.63 2.76
N ARG A 78 -12.70 25.76 2.05
CA ARG A 78 -11.45 26.32 1.52
C ARG A 78 -10.86 27.28 2.56
N MET A 79 -9.63 27.03 3.02
CA MET A 79 -9.00 27.82 4.09
C MET A 79 -7.93 28.81 3.58
N GLY A 80 -7.70 28.87 2.26
CA GLY A 80 -6.65 29.70 1.64
C GLY A 80 -5.25 29.07 1.75
N GLN A 81 -4.25 29.66 1.08
CA GLN A 81 -2.83 29.26 1.16
C GLN A 81 -2.56 27.77 0.83
N GLY A 82 -3.28 27.19 -0.13
CA GLY A 82 -3.12 25.77 -0.47
C GLY A 82 -3.60 24.81 0.61
N ARG A 83 -4.48 25.27 1.52
CA ARG A 83 -5.12 24.46 2.55
C ARG A 83 -6.61 24.33 2.29
N SER A 84 -7.12 23.12 2.47
CA SER A 84 -8.55 22.82 2.42
C SER A 84 -8.91 21.76 3.46
N GLN A 85 -10.19 21.66 3.80
CA GLN A 85 -10.68 20.72 4.80
C GLN A 85 -12.02 20.15 4.37
N ILE A 86 -12.21 18.84 4.55
CA ILE A 86 -13.50 18.19 4.47
C ILE A 86 -13.99 17.91 5.88
N THR A 87 -15.20 18.34 6.19
CA THR A 87 -15.93 18.03 7.42
C THR A 87 -16.99 16.98 7.11
N LEU A 88 -16.94 15.86 7.83
CA LEU A 88 -17.85 14.73 7.69
C LEU A 88 -18.98 14.82 8.72
N CYS A 89 -20.18 14.38 8.37
CA CYS A 89 -21.23 14.14 9.34
C CYS A 89 -20.86 12.98 10.28
N GLY A 90 -21.24 13.07 11.56
CA GLY A 90 -20.92 12.03 12.55
C GLY A 90 -19.46 12.07 13.01
N ASN A 91 -18.94 10.93 13.46
CA ASN A 91 -17.60 10.82 14.06
C ASN A 91 -16.84 9.57 13.55
N PRO A 92 -16.48 9.50 12.26
CA PRO A 92 -15.80 8.32 11.67
C PRO A 92 -14.47 7.98 12.35
N TRP A 93 -13.77 8.98 12.89
CA TRP A 93 -12.47 8.80 13.53
C TRP A 93 -12.56 8.65 15.04
N ALA A 94 -13.78 8.68 15.60
CA ALA A 94 -13.96 8.35 17.00
C ALA A 94 -13.65 6.87 17.23
N TYR A 95 -13.12 6.58 18.41
CA TYR A 95 -12.87 5.23 18.85
C TYR A 95 -14.18 4.43 18.87
N SER A 96 -14.20 3.26 18.24
CA SER A 96 -15.22 2.26 18.45
C SER A 96 -14.58 0.93 18.86
N CYS A 97 -15.24 0.17 19.73
CA CYS A 97 -14.79 -1.19 20.00
C CYS A 97 -14.85 -2.00 18.69
N ASN A 98 -13.74 -2.63 18.31
CA ASN A 98 -13.53 -3.30 17.02
C ASN A 98 -13.49 -2.38 15.78
N GLY A 99 -13.29 -1.07 15.94
CA GLY A 99 -13.22 -0.10 14.84
C GLY A 99 -14.46 -0.03 13.94
N SER A 100 -14.53 0.99 13.08
CA SER A 100 -15.65 1.17 12.15
C SER A 100 -15.29 0.69 10.74
N ASN A 101 -16.07 -0.24 10.19
CA ASN A 101 -15.91 -0.67 8.79
C ASN A 101 -16.11 0.51 7.83
N ASP A 102 -17.02 1.42 8.15
CA ASP A 102 -17.25 2.60 7.34
C ASP A 102 -16.07 3.59 7.43
N ALA A 103 -15.44 3.72 8.60
CA ALA A 103 -14.20 4.50 8.73
C ALA A 103 -13.04 3.90 7.90
N ARG A 104 -12.93 2.56 7.87
CA ARG A 104 -11.94 1.86 7.02
C ARG A 104 -12.21 2.10 5.53
N ARG A 105 -13.47 2.01 5.10
CA ARG A 105 -13.88 2.35 3.72
C ARG A 105 -13.54 3.81 3.41
N LEU A 106 -13.85 4.71 4.33
CA LEU A 106 -13.60 6.14 4.16
C LEU A 106 -12.11 6.41 3.97
N PHE A 107 -11.27 5.84 4.84
CA PHE A 107 -9.81 5.94 4.72
C PHE A 107 -9.33 5.41 3.36
N LEU A 108 -9.81 4.24 2.94
CA LEU A 108 -9.44 3.61 1.68
C LEU A 108 -9.85 4.46 0.46
N ILE A 109 -11.03 5.08 0.48
CA ILE A 109 -11.53 5.97 -0.60
C ILE A 109 -10.69 7.23 -0.71
N VAL A 110 -10.33 7.86 0.42
CA VAL A 110 -9.46 9.05 0.42
C VAL A 110 -8.13 8.72 -0.26
N LEU A 111 -7.53 7.58 0.08
CA LEU A 111 -6.27 7.14 -0.52
C LEU A 111 -6.41 6.81 -2.00
N LYS A 112 -7.44 6.07 -2.39
CA LYS A 112 -7.73 5.72 -3.79
C LYS A 112 -7.92 6.97 -4.64
N ALA A 113 -8.73 7.93 -4.18
CA ALA A 113 -9.00 9.18 -4.89
C ALA A 113 -7.72 10.03 -5.06
N LEU A 114 -6.93 10.18 -4.00
CA LEU A 114 -5.65 10.89 -4.06
C LEU A 114 -4.65 10.19 -5.00
N PHE A 115 -4.60 8.85 -4.98
CA PHE A 115 -3.76 8.07 -5.86
C PHE A 115 -4.07 8.33 -7.34
N TYR A 116 -5.35 8.31 -7.73
CA TYR A 116 -5.75 8.64 -9.12
C TYR A 116 -5.54 10.12 -9.46
N CYS A 117 -5.52 11.00 -8.46
CA CYS A 117 -5.03 12.36 -8.62
C CYS A 117 -3.49 12.46 -8.69
N GLY A 118 -2.76 11.34 -8.78
CA GLY A 118 -1.29 11.29 -8.88
C GLY A 118 -0.57 11.55 -7.55
N TRP A 119 -1.26 11.50 -6.41
CA TRP A 119 -0.61 11.61 -5.10
C TRP A 119 -0.31 10.23 -4.55
N MET A 120 0.96 9.87 -4.48
CA MET A 120 1.41 8.59 -3.93
C MET A 120 2.03 8.79 -2.55
N ILE A 121 1.94 7.78 -1.69
CA ILE A 121 2.63 7.78 -0.39
C ILE A 121 4.02 7.17 -0.60
N PRO A 122 5.11 7.96 -0.63
CA PRO A 122 6.44 7.39 -0.76
C PRO A 122 6.87 6.72 0.56
N HIS A 123 6.48 7.31 1.69
CA HIS A 123 6.84 6.86 3.03
C HIS A 123 5.74 7.20 4.04
N THR A 124 5.53 6.31 5.00
CA THR A 124 4.68 6.58 6.15
C THR A 124 5.52 7.19 7.27
N VAL A 125 5.36 8.49 7.51
CA VAL A 125 6.12 9.16 8.56
C VAL A 125 5.19 9.65 9.65
N ASN A 126 5.32 9.08 10.85
CA ASN A 126 4.62 9.57 12.02
C ASN A 126 5.45 10.69 12.69
N VAL A 127 5.37 11.90 12.13
CA VAL A 127 6.17 13.05 12.60
C VAL A 127 5.57 13.79 13.79
N THR A 128 4.30 13.55 14.10
CA THR A 128 3.58 14.35 15.10
C THR A 128 3.42 13.61 16.42
N ARG A 129 4.34 13.87 17.37
CA ARG A 129 4.14 13.51 18.77
C ARG A 129 3.37 14.62 19.48
N LYS A 130 2.12 14.37 19.88
CA LYS A 130 1.31 15.42 20.53
C LYS A 130 1.71 15.65 21.99
N ALA A 131 1.59 16.90 22.44
CA ALA A 131 1.65 17.27 23.85
C ALA A 131 0.51 16.59 24.63
N ARG A 132 0.82 16.14 25.86
CA ARG A 132 0.01 15.26 26.73
C ARG A 132 -1.46 15.68 26.97
N ARG A 133 -1.85 16.91 26.63
CA ARG A 133 -3.18 17.51 26.88
C ARG A 133 -4.08 17.68 25.66
N SER A 134 -3.57 17.53 24.44
CA SER A 134 -4.41 17.74 23.26
C SER A 134 -5.05 16.43 22.81
N ARG A 135 -6.37 16.42 22.65
CA ARG A 135 -7.18 15.20 22.56
C ARG A 135 -7.00 14.39 21.27
N GLY A 136 -6.39 14.89 20.19
CA GLY A 136 -6.30 14.15 18.92
C GLY A 136 -4.91 13.99 18.33
N LYS A 137 -4.39 12.78 18.09
CA LYS A 137 -3.17 12.62 17.29
C LYS A 137 -3.41 13.19 15.88
N TYR A 138 -2.43 13.91 15.34
CA TYR A 138 -2.44 14.23 13.92
C TYR A 138 -1.97 12.96 13.20
N ASN A 139 -2.87 12.39 12.41
CA ASN A 139 -2.61 11.21 11.62
C ASN A 139 -2.37 11.71 10.20
N ALA A 140 -1.17 12.27 10.00
CA ALA A 140 -0.77 12.87 8.74
C ALA A 140 -0.04 11.85 7.86
N LEU A 141 -0.42 11.79 6.59
CA LEU A 141 0.30 11.06 5.55
C LEU A 141 0.97 12.09 4.64
N ILE A 142 2.26 11.90 4.39
CA ILE A 142 3.02 12.69 3.41
C ILE A 142 2.87 12.02 2.06
N LEU A 143 2.50 12.80 1.04
CA LEU A 143 2.33 12.33 -0.32
C LEU A 143 3.29 13.07 -1.25
N GLU A 144 3.75 12.38 -2.27
CA GLU A 144 4.54 12.92 -3.37
C GLU A 144 3.69 12.93 -4.63
N LYS A 145 3.65 14.06 -5.33
CA LYS A 145 2.99 14.18 -6.62
C LYS A 145 3.82 13.46 -7.67
N GLN A 146 3.18 12.53 -8.35
CA GLN A 146 3.72 11.66 -9.39
C GLN A 146 2.82 11.75 -10.64
N PRO A 147 3.30 11.33 -11.81
CA PRO A 147 2.45 11.15 -12.98
C PRO A 147 1.24 10.26 -12.63
N THR A 148 0.06 10.65 -13.08
CA THR A 148 -1.17 9.89 -12.83
C THR A 148 -1.07 8.52 -13.50
N SER A 149 -1.29 7.46 -12.73
CA SER A 149 -1.37 6.11 -13.30
C SER A 149 -2.70 5.95 -14.04
N THR A 150 -2.65 5.38 -15.24
CA THR A 150 -3.83 4.94 -16.00
C THR A 150 -4.22 3.50 -15.66
N GLN A 151 -3.41 2.80 -14.86
CA GLN A 151 -3.69 1.44 -14.45
C GLN A 151 -4.81 1.42 -13.41
N GLU A 152 -5.69 0.45 -13.55
CA GLU A 152 -6.71 0.16 -12.54
C GLU A 152 -6.15 -0.78 -11.47
N TYR A 153 -6.58 -0.54 -10.23
CA TYR A 153 -6.19 -1.35 -9.09
C TYR A 153 -7.39 -1.75 -8.25
N ASP A 154 -7.35 -2.98 -7.74
CA ASP A 154 -8.13 -3.44 -6.59
C ASP A 154 -7.54 -2.81 -5.32
N TRP A 155 -8.39 -2.42 -4.37
CA TRP A 155 -7.96 -1.82 -3.10
C TRP A 155 -8.56 -2.57 -1.93
N ILE A 156 -7.71 -2.94 -0.96
CA ILE A 156 -8.15 -3.53 0.31
C ILE A 156 -7.58 -2.76 1.49
N CYS A 157 -8.37 -2.72 2.56
CA CYS A 157 -7.96 -2.23 3.87
C CYS A 157 -8.09 -3.40 4.85
N ILE A 158 -6.97 -3.78 5.46
CA ILE A 158 -6.86 -4.83 6.45
C ILE A 158 -6.71 -4.20 7.83
N SER A 159 -7.40 -4.73 8.83
CA SER A 159 -7.26 -4.29 10.22
C SER A 159 -7.22 -5.46 11.19
N PHE A 160 -6.48 -5.27 12.28
CA PHE A 160 -6.31 -6.23 13.36
C PHE A 160 -7.09 -5.77 14.59
N ASP A 161 -8.30 -6.28 14.75
CA ASP A 161 -9.21 -5.81 15.77
C ASP A 161 -9.06 -6.64 17.03
N ARG A 162 -8.81 -5.96 18.14
CA ARG A 162 -8.89 -6.52 19.48
C ARG A 162 -10.26 -6.26 20.07
N SER A 163 -10.94 -7.32 20.50
CA SER A 163 -12.17 -7.18 21.28
C SER A 163 -11.89 -7.39 22.76
N SER A 164 -12.24 -6.40 23.60
CA SER A 164 -11.87 -6.40 25.02
C SER A 164 -13.06 -6.29 25.98
N ILE A 165 -12.97 -7.08 27.06
CA ILE A 165 -13.64 -7.03 28.37
C ILE A 165 -15.18 -7.16 28.34
N ARG A 166 -15.68 -8.40 28.24
CA ARG A 166 -16.74 -8.98 29.13
C ARG A 166 -17.43 -10.24 28.58
N SER A 167 -17.26 -10.64 27.31
CA SER A 167 -17.94 -11.86 26.82
C SER A 167 -17.24 -12.56 25.64
N ARG A 168 -16.08 -13.18 25.91
CA ARG A 168 -15.20 -13.88 24.93
C ARG A 168 -14.32 -12.92 24.11
N ILE A 169 -13.02 -12.98 24.40
CA ILE A 169 -11.99 -12.26 23.66
C ILE A 169 -11.91 -12.95 22.29
N SER A 170 -12.30 -12.25 21.22
CA SER A 170 -12.04 -12.71 19.85
C SER A 170 -11.19 -11.66 19.17
N ASP A 171 -10.00 -12.10 18.76
CA ASP A 171 -9.11 -11.34 17.91
C ASP A 171 -9.54 -11.56 16.47
N LYS A 172 -9.72 -10.46 15.72
CA LYS A 172 -10.30 -10.52 14.39
C LYS A 172 -9.39 -9.89 13.38
N LEU A 173 -9.18 -10.58 12.27
CA LEU A 173 -8.66 -9.97 11.05
C LEU A 173 -9.87 -9.50 10.23
N LYS A 174 -9.96 -8.21 9.94
CA LYS A 174 -10.99 -7.67 9.05
C LYS A 174 -10.37 -7.17 7.77
N MET A 175 -11.04 -7.45 6.67
CA MET A 175 -10.69 -6.93 5.35
C MET A 175 -11.90 -6.25 4.75
N VAL A 176 -11.70 -5.02 4.29
CA VAL A 176 -12.70 -4.21 3.59
C VAL A 176 -12.19 -4.01 2.17
N TYR A 177 -13.01 -4.35 1.19
CA TYR A 177 -12.67 -4.29 -0.23
C TYR A 177 -13.38 -3.10 -0.91
N LEU A 178 -12.68 -2.47 -1.86
CA LEU A 178 -13.30 -1.58 -2.84
C LEU A 178 -13.07 -2.16 -4.24
N PRO A 179 -14.12 -2.23 -5.09
CA PRO A 179 -13.98 -2.71 -6.46
C PRO A 179 -13.03 -1.84 -7.30
N PRO A 180 -12.50 -2.40 -8.40
CA PRO A 180 -11.78 -1.63 -9.40
C PRO A 180 -12.72 -0.64 -10.11
N GLY A 181 -12.14 0.38 -10.75
CA GLY A 181 -12.89 1.45 -11.41
C GLY A 181 -13.18 2.66 -10.53
N ASN A 182 -13.60 3.75 -11.17
CA ASN A 182 -13.81 5.07 -10.56
C ASN A 182 -15.05 5.73 -11.19
N PRO A 183 -16.10 6.13 -10.44
CA PRO A 183 -16.63 5.55 -9.20
C PRO A 183 -17.74 4.50 -9.50
N PRO A 184 -18.17 3.68 -8.53
CA PRO A 184 -19.33 2.80 -8.71
C PRO A 184 -20.60 3.62 -8.98
N VAL A 185 -21.38 3.22 -9.98
CA VAL A 185 -22.71 3.82 -10.29
C VAL A 185 -23.70 3.61 -9.13
N ASN A 186 -23.41 2.69 -8.19
CA ASN A 186 -24.17 2.55 -6.96
C ASN A 186 -23.27 2.06 -5.79
N PRO A 187 -22.98 2.91 -4.80
CA PRO A 187 -22.10 2.59 -3.67
C PRO A 187 -22.73 1.64 -2.63
N ALA A 188 -24.01 1.32 -2.79
CA ALA A 188 -24.73 0.40 -1.91
C ALA A 188 -24.58 -1.08 -2.30
N THR A 189 -23.86 -1.41 -3.37
CA THR A 189 -23.59 -2.80 -3.72
C THR A 189 -22.24 -3.20 -3.15
N PRO A 190 -22.18 -3.76 -1.93
CA PRO A 190 -20.96 -4.35 -1.42
C PRO A 190 -20.43 -5.37 -2.42
N VAL A 191 -19.15 -5.23 -2.76
CA VAL A 191 -18.45 -6.20 -3.60
C VAL A 191 -17.63 -7.08 -2.67
N ASP A 192 -17.85 -8.39 -2.79
CA ASP A 192 -17.11 -9.35 -1.98
C ASP A 192 -15.63 -9.36 -2.39
N PRO A 193 -14.73 -9.65 -1.42
CA PRO A 193 -13.32 -9.79 -1.74
C PRO A 193 -13.09 -10.90 -2.79
N PRO A 194 -12.00 -10.81 -3.57
CA PRO A 194 -11.69 -11.81 -4.59
C PRO A 194 -11.61 -13.23 -3.99
N ASP A 195 -12.29 -14.20 -4.62
CA ASP A 195 -12.37 -15.59 -4.12
C ASP A 195 -11.00 -16.25 -3.98
N ASP A 196 -10.06 -15.91 -4.86
CA ASP A 196 -8.66 -16.36 -4.80
C ASP A 196 -7.99 -15.92 -3.49
N LEU A 197 -8.21 -14.66 -3.09
CA LEU A 197 -7.68 -14.12 -1.84
C LEU A 197 -8.33 -14.79 -0.63
N LEU A 198 -9.65 -14.94 -0.62
CA LEU A 198 -10.35 -15.58 0.51
C LEU A 198 -9.95 -17.04 0.69
N THR A 199 -9.81 -17.77 -0.42
CA THR A 199 -9.37 -19.17 -0.42
C THR A 199 -7.95 -19.29 0.11
N ALA A 200 -7.03 -18.41 -0.32
CA ALA A 200 -5.65 -18.42 0.15
C ALA A 200 -5.53 -18.10 1.65
N ILE A 201 -6.30 -17.13 2.14
CA ILE A 201 -6.31 -16.76 3.57
C ILE A 201 -6.88 -17.89 4.43
N ARG A 202 -8.00 -18.49 4.01
CA ARG A 202 -8.59 -19.64 4.73
C ARG A 202 -7.60 -20.81 4.80
N ARG A 203 -6.91 -21.11 3.69
CA ARG A 203 -5.89 -22.16 3.64
C ARG A 203 -4.72 -21.88 4.59
N GLU A 204 -4.20 -20.66 4.61
CA GLU A 204 -3.05 -20.30 5.45
C GLU A 204 -3.38 -20.34 6.95
N PHE A 205 -4.59 -19.92 7.33
CA PHE A 205 -4.98 -19.77 8.73
C PHE A 205 -6.00 -20.80 9.23
N GLU A 206 -6.23 -21.90 8.49
CA GLU A 206 -7.23 -22.92 8.80
C GLU A 206 -7.14 -23.44 10.24
N THR A 207 -5.93 -23.72 10.72
CA THR A 207 -5.68 -24.24 12.08
C THR A 207 -5.70 -23.16 13.16
N HIS A 208 -5.77 -21.90 12.78
CA HIS A 208 -5.73 -20.73 13.67
C HIS A 208 -7.07 -20.01 13.79
N MET A 209 -8.03 -20.34 12.92
CA MET A 209 -9.32 -19.67 12.85
C MET A 209 -10.44 -20.51 13.48
N ASP A 210 -11.29 -19.88 14.28
CA ASP A 210 -12.54 -20.46 14.80
C ASP A 210 -13.67 -20.38 13.75
N GLY A 211 -13.50 -19.53 12.75
CA GLY A 211 -14.44 -19.32 11.66
C GLY A 211 -14.26 -17.98 10.97
N ASP A 212 -14.98 -17.79 9.88
CA ASP A 212 -15.03 -16.54 9.13
C ASP A 212 -16.44 -16.17 8.70
N THR A 213 -16.62 -14.89 8.36
CA THR A 213 -17.86 -14.36 7.78
C THR A 213 -17.51 -13.39 6.66
N VAL A 214 -18.34 -13.37 5.62
CA VAL A 214 -18.31 -12.35 4.57
C VAL A 214 -19.65 -11.65 4.59
N GLU A 215 -19.63 -10.36 4.95
CA GLU A 215 -20.84 -9.56 5.06
C GLU A 215 -20.57 -8.15 4.53
N ASN A 216 -21.41 -7.70 3.60
CA ASN A 216 -21.35 -6.35 3.06
C ASN A 216 -19.95 -5.97 2.54
N GLY A 217 -19.27 -6.84 1.79
CA GLY A 217 -17.93 -6.57 1.26
C GLY A 217 -16.85 -6.45 2.34
N CYS A 218 -17.13 -7.04 3.52
CA CYS A 218 -16.18 -7.17 4.61
C CYS A 218 -16.01 -8.64 4.97
N PHE A 219 -14.79 -9.15 4.79
CA PHE A 219 -14.40 -10.43 5.35
C PHE A 219 -13.93 -10.23 6.80
N LYS A 220 -14.34 -11.13 7.68
CA LYS A 220 -13.93 -11.15 9.08
C LYS A 220 -13.52 -12.57 9.44
N ALA A 221 -12.25 -12.77 9.78
CA ALA A 221 -11.75 -14.02 10.35
C ALA A 221 -11.64 -13.89 11.86
N HIS A 222 -12.13 -14.89 12.58
CA HIS A 222 -12.02 -15.02 14.03
C HIS A 222 -10.88 -15.98 14.36
N PHE A 223 -9.93 -15.56 15.20
CA PHE A 223 -8.80 -16.39 15.62
C PHE A 223 -9.09 -17.07 16.96
N THR A 224 -8.66 -18.34 17.06
CA THR A 224 -8.75 -19.18 18.27
C THR A 224 -7.88 -18.64 19.40
N SER A 225 -6.74 -18.02 19.04
CA SER A 225 -5.81 -17.36 19.93
C SER A 225 -6.01 -15.85 19.94
N GLN A 226 -5.17 -15.12 20.69
CA GLN A 226 -5.15 -13.66 20.69
C GLN A 226 -3.90 -13.13 19.97
N PRO A 227 -3.76 -13.38 18.65
CA PRO A 227 -2.54 -13.07 17.92
C PRO A 227 -2.23 -11.57 17.83
N TRP A 228 -3.20 -10.70 18.12
CA TRP A 228 -3.02 -9.24 18.09
C TRP A 228 -2.80 -8.67 19.50
N SER A 229 -2.90 -9.51 20.53
CA SER A 229 -2.70 -9.14 21.92
C SER A 229 -1.25 -9.35 22.34
N THR A 230 -0.55 -8.24 22.64
CA THR A 230 0.82 -8.25 23.18
C THR A 230 0.83 -8.22 24.70
N VAL A 231 -0.23 -8.69 25.37
CA VAL A 231 -0.33 -8.65 26.84
C VAL A 231 0.72 -9.57 27.48
N ASP A 232 1.19 -10.59 26.76
CA ASP A 232 2.26 -11.49 27.20
C ASP A 232 3.61 -11.17 26.55
N ILE A 233 4.67 -11.09 27.37
CA ILE A 233 6.02 -10.74 26.94
C ILE A 233 6.71 -11.98 26.34
N GLY A 234 7.23 -11.85 25.12
CA GLY A 234 8.12 -12.84 24.48
C GLY A 234 7.46 -13.59 23.32
N LEU A 235 6.91 -14.78 23.59
CA LEU A 235 6.43 -15.70 22.55
C LEU A 235 5.23 -15.17 21.78
N ALA A 236 4.31 -14.44 22.43
CA ALA A 236 3.14 -13.87 21.77
C ALA A 236 3.54 -12.85 20.67
N ILE A 237 4.60 -12.07 20.89
CA ILE A 237 5.10 -11.10 19.90
C ILE A 237 5.65 -11.82 18.66
N LEU A 238 6.33 -12.95 18.86
CA LEU A 238 6.83 -13.76 17.75
C LEU A 238 5.68 -14.39 16.97
N ASP A 239 4.68 -14.93 17.66
CA ASP A 239 3.48 -15.49 17.04
C ASP A 239 2.70 -14.44 16.21
N THR A 240 2.54 -13.22 16.72
CA THR A 240 1.98 -12.09 15.97
C THR A 240 2.78 -11.84 14.68
N ARG A 241 4.12 -11.80 14.78
CA ARG A 241 5.00 -11.52 13.64
C ARG A 241 4.94 -12.62 12.60
N ASP A 242 4.93 -13.88 13.03
CA ASP A 242 4.84 -15.02 12.12
C ASP A 242 3.51 -14.99 11.35
N LYS A 243 2.40 -14.68 12.03
CA LYS A 243 1.09 -14.50 11.38
C LYS A 243 1.05 -13.31 10.43
N LEU A 244 1.69 -12.20 10.79
CA LEU A 244 1.81 -11.04 9.89
C LEU A 244 2.64 -11.39 8.65
N LEU A 245 3.74 -12.12 8.80
CA LEU A 245 4.57 -12.56 7.68
C LEU A 245 3.83 -13.55 6.77
N ALA A 246 3.07 -14.49 7.36
CA ALA A 246 2.19 -15.40 6.63
C ALA A 246 1.14 -14.63 5.82
N LEU A 247 0.47 -13.65 6.44
CA LEU A 247 -0.50 -12.79 5.76
C LEU A 247 0.16 -12.00 4.61
N MET A 248 1.33 -11.43 4.83
CA MET A 248 2.07 -10.70 3.78
C MET A 248 2.42 -11.60 2.59
N ARG A 249 2.80 -12.87 2.84
CA ARG A 249 3.06 -13.86 1.79
C ARG A 249 1.81 -14.17 0.98
N VAL A 250 0.69 -14.45 1.65
CA VAL A 250 -0.60 -14.70 0.97
C VAL A 250 -1.01 -13.52 0.10
N LEU A 251 -0.84 -12.29 0.61
CA LEU A 251 -1.17 -11.09 -0.15
C LEU A 251 -0.30 -10.92 -1.38
N ASP A 252 1.02 -11.15 -1.25
CA ASP A 252 1.96 -11.11 -2.37
C ASP A 252 1.64 -12.17 -3.44
N GLU A 253 1.35 -13.41 -3.03
CA GLU A 253 0.91 -14.50 -3.92
C GLU A 253 -0.39 -14.15 -4.67
N CYS A 254 -1.30 -13.43 -4.02
CA CYS A 254 -2.54 -12.93 -4.65
C CYS A 254 -2.34 -11.63 -5.45
N GLY A 255 -1.11 -11.11 -5.55
CA GLY A 255 -0.75 -9.90 -6.32
C GLY A 255 -1.01 -8.57 -5.60
N PHE A 256 -1.29 -8.60 -4.29
CA PHE A 256 -1.51 -7.40 -3.48
C PHE A 256 -0.19 -6.87 -2.91
N LEU A 257 0.10 -5.62 -3.24
CA LEU A 257 1.25 -4.88 -2.74
C LEU A 257 0.84 -3.93 -1.62
N LEU A 258 1.62 -3.90 -0.54
CA LEU A 258 1.42 -2.96 0.56
C LEU A 258 1.58 -1.52 0.06
N TYR A 259 0.54 -0.71 0.24
CA TYR A 259 0.54 0.71 -0.12
C TYR A 259 0.86 1.60 1.09
N VAL A 260 0.23 1.35 2.23
CA VAL A 260 0.46 2.11 3.47
C VAL A 260 0.07 1.30 4.69
N SER A 261 0.84 1.44 5.77
CA SER A 261 0.43 1.05 7.12
C SER A 261 0.18 2.30 7.95
N HIS A 262 -0.95 2.36 8.67
CA HIS A 262 -1.38 3.54 9.39
C HIS A 262 -2.17 3.20 10.66
N GLN A 263 -1.87 3.89 11.76
CA GLN A 263 -2.58 3.72 13.03
C GLN A 263 -3.73 4.75 13.13
N LEU A 264 -4.97 4.31 12.88
CA LEU A 264 -6.10 5.25 12.82
C LEU A 264 -6.63 5.70 14.19
N GLU A 265 -6.68 4.85 15.23
CA GLU A 265 -7.30 5.21 16.52
C GLU A 265 -6.33 5.34 17.72
N ARG A 266 -6.84 5.88 18.84
CA ARG A 266 -6.02 6.50 19.89
C ARG A 266 -5.43 5.57 20.95
N LYS A 267 -6.04 4.43 21.28
CA LYS A 267 -5.68 3.67 22.50
C LYS A 267 -5.73 2.14 22.41
N HIS A 268 -6.57 1.56 21.57
CA HIS A 268 -6.67 0.10 21.39
C HIS A 268 -6.87 -0.29 19.92
N ALA A 269 -6.49 0.64 19.04
CA ALA A 269 -6.84 0.66 17.63
C ALA A 269 -6.23 -0.49 16.86
N ALA A 270 -6.98 -0.97 15.88
CA ALA A 270 -6.45 -1.78 14.83
C ALA A 270 -5.48 -0.96 13.98
N ASP A 271 -4.26 -1.46 13.81
CA ASP A 271 -3.38 -0.95 12.77
C ASP A 271 -4.04 -1.26 11.42
N LEU A 272 -4.11 -0.25 10.54
CA LEU A 272 -4.65 -0.40 9.21
C LEU A 272 -3.51 -0.64 8.23
N MET A 273 -3.65 -1.65 7.40
CA MET A 273 -2.76 -1.89 6.27
C MET A 273 -3.59 -1.82 4.99
N VAL A 274 -3.20 -0.94 4.08
CA VAL A 274 -3.85 -0.79 2.79
C VAL A 274 -2.98 -1.44 1.74
N PHE A 275 -3.59 -2.29 0.92
CA PHE A 275 -2.93 -2.95 -0.20
C PHE A 275 -3.65 -2.64 -1.49
N ARG A 276 -2.91 -2.77 -2.60
CA ARG A 276 -3.44 -2.62 -3.94
C ARG A 276 -2.95 -3.73 -4.85
N ARG A 277 -3.77 -4.14 -5.82
CA ARG A 277 -3.41 -5.14 -6.84
C ARG A 277 -3.79 -4.62 -8.22
N CYS A 278 -2.87 -4.67 -9.18
CA CYS A 278 -3.13 -4.22 -10.55
C CYS A 278 -4.10 -5.18 -11.25
N THR A 279 -5.21 -4.68 -11.80
CA THR A 279 -6.24 -5.53 -12.43
C THR A 279 -5.95 -5.85 -13.90
N SER A 280 -5.13 -5.03 -14.58
CA SER A 280 -4.77 -5.24 -15.99
C SER A 280 -3.89 -6.47 -16.24
N VAL A 281 -3.37 -7.10 -15.18
CA VAL A 281 -2.58 -8.34 -15.25
C VAL A 281 -3.47 -9.59 -15.32
N ARG A 282 -4.81 -9.47 -15.31
CA ARG A 282 -5.72 -10.57 -15.71
C ARG A 282 -5.66 -10.79 -17.23
N GLN A 283 -4.48 -11.05 -17.77
CA GLN A 283 -4.39 -11.82 -19.01
C GLN A 283 -4.90 -13.21 -18.65
N PRO A 284 -5.98 -13.72 -19.28
CA PRO A 284 -6.37 -15.10 -19.08
C PRO A 284 -5.15 -15.95 -19.39
N ALA A 285 -4.74 -16.80 -18.44
CA ALA A 285 -3.69 -17.77 -18.67
C ALA A 285 -3.97 -18.40 -20.03
N SER A 286 -3.11 -18.13 -21.00
CA SER A 286 -3.25 -18.66 -22.34
C SER A 286 -3.35 -20.16 -22.17
N ALA A 287 -4.49 -20.72 -22.55
CA ALA A 287 -4.71 -22.16 -22.50
C ALA A 287 -3.49 -22.83 -23.17
N PRO A 288 -2.90 -23.89 -22.59
CA PRO A 288 -1.79 -24.57 -23.22
C PRO A 288 -2.23 -24.97 -24.62
N SER A 289 -1.62 -24.33 -25.62
CA SER A 289 -1.84 -24.57 -27.04
C SER A 289 -1.33 -25.96 -27.40
N ASN A 290 -2.09 -26.99 -27.05
CA ASN A 290 -1.94 -28.33 -27.59
C ASN A 290 -2.58 -28.36 -28.98
N ALA A 291 -1.98 -27.66 -29.93
CA ALA A 291 -2.25 -27.86 -31.34
C ALA A 291 -1.14 -28.76 -31.92
N PRO A 292 -1.44 -30.01 -32.33
CA PRO A 292 -0.47 -30.86 -32.99
C PRO A 292 -0.15 -30.30 -34.38
N SER A 293 1.13 -30.00 -34.60
CA SER A 293 1.68 -29.59 -35.89
C SER A 293 1.49 -30.73 -36.89
N SER A 294 0.56 -30.57 -37.83
CA SER A 294 0.37 -31.51 -38.95
C SER A 294 1.48 -31.25 -39.97
N ALA A 295 2.48 -32.13 -39.98
CA ALA A 295 3.48 -32.20 -41.04
C ALA A 295 2.88 -32.89 -42.27
N THR A 296 2.69 -32.12 -43.34
CA THR A 296 2.30 -32.61 -44.66
C THR A 296 3.47 -33.36 -45.30
N LEU A 297 3.43 -34.70 -45.27
CA LEU A 297 4.34 -35.56 -46.04
C LEU A 297 3.80 -35.71 -47.47
N SER A 298 4.49 -35.09 -48.43
CA SER A 298 4.27 -35.27 -49.86
C SER A 298 4.96 -36.57 -50.32
N VAL A 299 4.17 -37.57 -50.72
CA VAL A 299 4.68 -38.81 -51.33
C VAL A 299 4.46 -38.74 -52.84
N LYS A 300 5.56 -38.76 -53.60
CA LYS A 300 5.56 -38.93 -55.06
C LYS A 300 5.65 -40.42 -55.40
N SER A 301 4.67 -40.86 -56.20
CA SER A 301 4.70 -41.83 -57.31
C SER A 301 5.70 -43.00 -57.29
N ALA A 302 5.15 -44.22 -57.39
CA ALA A 302 5.67 -45.24 -58.30
C ALA A 302 4.54 -46.21 -58.71
N THR A 303 4.33 -46.35 -60.02
CA THR A 303 3.46 -47.33 -60.68
C THR A 303 4.22 -48.65 -60.88
N PRO A 304 3.54 -49.81 -60.79
CA PRO A 304 3.67 -50.82 -61.87
C PRO A 304 2.29 -51.43 -62.23
N LEU A 305 1.92 -51.45 -63.51
CA LEU A 305 2.15 -52.51 -64.50
C LEU A 305 1.43 -53.84 -64.20
N LEU A 306 0.27 -53.98 -64.89
CA LEU A 306 -0.23 -55.14 -65.66
C LEU A 306 0.29 -56.55 -65.34
N LEU A 307 -0.67 -57.46 -65.04
CA LEU A 307 -0.92 -58.79 -65.66
C LEU A 307 -2.22 -59.33 -64.99
N ARG A 308 -3.38 -59.55 -65.64
CA ARG A 308 -3.78 -60.75 -66.44
C ARG A 308 -3.08 -62.02 -65.93
N ASP A 309 -3.74 -63.03 -65.36
CA ASP A 309 -5.07 -63.61 -65.64
C ASP A 309 -5.89 -63.93 -64.38
#